data_AF-A0A853AZ55-F1
#
_entry.id   AF-A0A853AZ55-F1
#
_cell.length_a   1.000
_cell.length_b   1.000
_cell.length_c   1.000
_cell.angle_alpha   90.00
_cell.angle_beta   90.00
_cell.angle_gamma   90.00
#
_symmetry.space_group_name_H-M   'P 1'
#
loop_
_entity.id
_entity.type
_entity.pdbx_description
1 polymer ?
#
loop_
_entity_poly.entity_id
_entity_poly.type
_entity_poly.pdbx_seq_one_letter_code
_entity_poly.pdbx_strand_id
1 'polypeptide(L)' 'MVSQTIVHQAARRTGYRYELLVAPVEIIARRHREGQSASQITRYMQAQLGPDHRAASRSFVQWVITAAGGGSR' A
#
# COMPACT_ATOMS: atom_id res chain seq x y z
N MET A 1 -11.61 3.16 6.92
CA MET A 1 -11.10 4.25 6.07
C MET A 1 -9.61 4.38 6.33
N VAL A 2 -8.75 4.40 5.31
CA VAL A 2 -7.32 4.63 5.55
C VAL A 2 -7.11 6.11 5.84
N SER A 3 -6.26 6.44 6.83
CA SER A 3 -6.01 7.84 7.18
C SER A 3 -5.36 8.59 6.02
N GLN A 4 -5.83 9.81 5.73
CA GLN A 4 -5.23 10.71 4.73
C GLN A 4 -3.72 10.89 4.96
N THR A 5 -3.27 10.81 6.22
CA THR A 5 -1.86 10.84 6.62
C THR A 5 -1.04 9.73 5.95
N ILE A 6 -1.56 8.50 5.85
CA ILE A 6 -0.84 7.37 5.24
C ILE A 6 -0.71 7.60 3.73
N VAL A 7 -1.74 8.11 3.07
CA VAL A 7 -1.67 8.40 1.63
C VAL A 7 -0.72 9.57 1.34
N HIS A 8 -0.67 10.60 2.18
CA HIS A 8 0.34 11.66 2.07
C HIS A 8 1.77 11.16 2.30
N GLN A 9 1.98 10.22 3.24
CA GLN A 9 3.28 9.58 3.42
C GLN A 9 3.65 8.70 2.22
N ALA A 10 2.68 7.98 1.65
CA ALA A 10 2.86 7.18 0.45
C ALA A 10 3.29 8.05 -0.75
N ALA A 11 2.67 9.22 -0.92
CA ALA A 11 3.01 10.19 -1.97
C ALA A 11 4.47 10.64 -1.84
N ARG A 12 4.90 11.03 -0.63
CA ARG A 12 6.30 11.40 -0.37
C ARG A 12 7.29 10.27 -0.63
N ARG A 13 6.92 9.02 -0.29
CA ARG A 13 7.80 7.85 -0.45
C ARG A 13 7.97 7.42 -1.90
N THR A 14 6.90 7.55 -2.70
CA THR A 14 6.89 7.07 -4.09
C THR A 14 7.18 8.18 -5.10
N GLY A 15 6.98 9.44 -4.73
CA GLY A 15 7.01 10.59 -5.64
C GLY A 15 5.73 10.71 -6.49
N TYR A 16 4.73 9.84 -6.30
CA TYR A 16 3.47 9.93 -7.02
C TYR A 16 2.52 10.94 -6.40
N ARG A 17 1.58 11.41 -7.21
CA ARG A 17 0.46 12.24 -6.74
C ARG A 17 -0.38 11.45 -5.75
N TYR A 18 -0.86 12.15 -4.72
CA TYR A 18 -1.73 11.60 -3.66
C TYR A 18 -2.90 10.80 -4.23
N GLU A 19 -3.58 11.33 -5.24
CA GLU A 19 -4.76 10.75 -5.89
C GLU A 19 -4.50 9.35 -6.46
N LEU A 20 -3.29 9.12 -6.99
CA LEU A 20 -2.89 7.84 -7.58
C LEU A 20 -2.62 6.76 -6.52
N LEU A 21 -2.49 7.14 -5.26
CA LEU A 21 -2.11 6.26 -4.16
C LEU A 21 -3.26 5.96 -3.21
N VAL A 22 -4.37 6.71 -3.26
CA VAL A 22 -5.57 6.43 -2.45
C VAL A 22 -6.02 4.99 -2.66
N ALA A 23 -6.29 4.61 -3.92
CA ALA A 23 -6.80 3.27 -4.22
C ALA A 23 -5.81 2.13 -3.88
N PRO A 24 -4.51 2.18 -4.27
CA PRO A 24 -3.54 1.15 -3.88
C PRO A 24 -3.42 0.97 -2.37
N VAL A 25 -3.34 2.07 -1.61
CA VAL A 25 -3.20 2.04 -0.14
C VAL A 25 -4.44 1.42 0.51
N GLU A 26 -5.64 1.80 0.06
CA GLU A 26 -6.89 1.22 0.55
C GLU A 26 -7.02 -0.26 0.25
N ILE A 27 -6.64 -0.68 -0.96
CA ILE A 27 -6.70 -2.09 -1.35
C ILE A 27 -5.73 -2.93 -0.51
N ILE A 28 -4.49 -2.46 -0.30
CA ILE A 28 -3.51 -3.16 0.54
C ILE A 28 -4.05 -3.32 1.96
N ALA A 29 -4.53 -2.23 2.57
CA ALA A 29 -5.06 -2.25 3.93
C ALA A 29 -6.30 -3.15 4.06
N ARG A 30 -7.19 -3.15 3.06
CA ARG A 30 -8.37 -4.04 3.05
C ARG A 30 -7.95 -5.52 2.96
N ARG A 31 -7.11 -5.88 2.00
CA ARG A 31 -6.66 -7.26 1.79
C ARG A 31 -5.87 -7.81 2.98
N HIS A 32 -5.09 -6.97 3.66
CA HIS A 32 -4.43 -7.36 4.90
C HIS A 32 -5.43 -7.68 6.01
N ARG A 33 -6.49 -6.87 6.17
CA ARG A 33 -7.59 -7.17 7.12
C ARG A 33 -8.36 -8.44 6.76
N GLU A 34 -8.41 -8.82 5.49
CA GLU A 34 -8.95 -10.11 5.01
C GLU A 34 -7.99 -11.29 5.29
N GLY A 35 -6.84 -11.07 5.95
CA GLY A 35 -5.88 -12.12 6.29
C GLY A 35 -4.90 -12.48 5.19
N GLN A 36 -4.85 -11.71 4.09
CA GLN A 36 -3.88 -11.96 3.03
C GLN A 36 -2.47 -11.56 3.46
N SER A 37 -1.49 -12.40 3.13
CA SER A 37 -0.08 -12.12 3.36
C SER A 37 0.45 -11.01 2.45
N ALA A 38 1.52 -10.33 2.88
CA ALA A 38 2.19 -9.30 2.09
C ALA A 38 2.59 -9.80 0.68
N SER A 39 3.00 -11.07 0.54
CA SER A 39 3.35 -11.67 -0.75
C SER A 39 2.14 -11.87 -1.66
N GLN A 40 0.98 -12.26 -1.12
CA GLN A 40 -0.25 -12.35 -1.91
C GLN A 40 -0.71 -10.97 -2.39
N ILE A 41 -0.66 -9.98 -1.49
CA ILE A 41 -1.04 -8.60 -1.82
C ILE A 41 -0.09 -7.99 -2.86
N THR A 42 1.22 -8.24 -2.73
CA THR A 42 2.23 -7.77 -3.70
C THR A 42 1.94 -8.34 -5.09
N ARG A 43 1.73 -9.65 -5.22
CA ARG A 43 1.39 -10.27 -6.52
C ARG A 43 0.12 -9.68 -7.12
N TYR A 44 -0.89 -9.44 -6.28
CA TYR A 44 -2.12 -8.82 -6.73
C TYR A 44 -1.89 -7.37 -7.23
N MET A 45 -1.09 -6.57 -6.51
CA MET A 45 -0.76 -5.21 -6.94
C MET A 45 0.05 -5.19 -8.23
N GLN A 46 1.00 -6.11 -8.40
CA GLN A 46 1.78 -6.23 -9.64
C GLN A 46 0.91 -6.61 -10.83
N ALA A 47 -0.10 -7.46 -10.63
CA ALA A 47 -1.05 -7.82 -11.68
C ALA A 47 -1.97 -6.64 -12.07
N GLN A 48 -2.28 -5.74 -11.14
CA GLN A 48 -3.18 -4.61 -11.37
C GLN A 48 -2.48 -3.36 -11.91
N LEU A 49 -1.28 -3.06 -11.39
CA LEU A 49 -0.55 -1.80 -11.66
C LEU A 49 0.70 -2.01 -12.52
N GLY A 50 1.12 -3.27 -12.71
CA GLY A 50 2.39 -3.62 -13.33
C GLY A 50 3.51 -3.84 -12.30
N PRO A 51 4.52 -4.68 -12.64
CA PRO A 51 5.62 -5.01 -11.74
C PRO A 51 6.53 -3.82 -11.42
N ASP A 52 6.65 -2.86 -12.33
CA ASP A 52 7.52 -1.68 -12.19
C ASP A 52 6.86 -0.53 -11.40
N HIS A 53 5.57 -0.66 -11.08
CA HIS A 53 4.86 0.37 -10.34
C HIS A 53 5.32 0.39 -8.88
N ARG A 54 5.75 1.56 -8.38
CA ARG A 54 6.32 1.66 -7.01
C ARG A 54 5.36 1.21 -5.91
N ALA A 55 4.06 1.44 -6.09
CA ALA A 55 3.03 1.00 -5.16
C ALA A 55 2.75 -0.53 -5.20
N ALA A 56 3.25 -1.23 -6.22
CA ALA A 56 3.21 -2.69 -6.31
C ALA A 56 4.45 -3.37 -5.74
N SER A 57 5.48 -2.61 -5.35
CA SER A 57 6.69 -3.16 -4.75
C SER A 57 6.40 -3.80 -3.38
N ARG A 58 7.08 -4.92 -3.09
CA ARG A 58 6.96 -5.62 -1.80
C ARG A 58 7.24 -4.70 -0.62
N SER A 59 8.27 -3.85 -0.74
CA SER A 59 8.67 -2.89 0.29
C SER A 59 7.57 -1.87 0.57
N PHE A 60 6.85 -1.40 -0.46
CA PHE A 60 5.75 -0.48 -0.29
C PHE A 60 4.54 -1.16 0.37
N VAL A 61 4.16 -2.35 -0.12
CA VAL A 61 3.05 -3.14 0.46
C VAL A 61 3.29 -3.42 1.94
N GLN A 62 4.50 -3.85 2.29
CA GLN A 62 4.86 -4.15 3.68
C GLN A 62 4.83 -2.89 4.56
N TRP A 63 5.30 -1.75 4.04
CA TRP A 63 5.19 -0.47 4.74
C TRP A 63 3.72 -0.06 4.97
N VAL A 64 2.84 -0.19 3.97
CA VAL A 64 1.41 0.12 4.13
C VAL A 64 0.77 -0.79 5.18
N ILE A 65 1.11 -2.08 5.19
CA ILE A 65 0.62 -3.03 6.20
C ILE A 65 1.02 -2.56 7.61
N THR A 66 2.29 -2.21 7.82
CA THR A 66 2.76 -1.70 9.11
C THR A 66 2.09 -0.37 9.49
N ALA A 67 1.95 0.56 8.53
CA ALA A 67 1.32 1.86 8.76
C ALA A 67 -0.18 1.74 9.08
N ALA A 68 -0.89 0.80 8.43
CA ALA A 68 -2.31 0.56 8.61
C ALA A 68 -2.63 -0.28 9.87
N GLY A 69 -1.70 -1.13 10.31
CA GLY A 69 -1.84 -1.98 11.51
C GLY A 69 -1.63 -1.26 12.83
N GLY A 70 -1.29 0.04 12.81
CA GLY A 70 -0.92 0.81 13.99
C GLY A 70 0.60 0.83 14.14
N GLY A 71 1.17 2.03 14.02
CA GLY A 71 2.58 2.27 14.27
C GLY A 71 2.97 1.77 15.65
N SER A 72 3.69 0.64 15.69
CA SER A 72 4.41 0.22 16.88
C SER A 72 5.81 0.80 16.81
N ARG A 73 5.93 2.05 17.26
CA ARG A 73 7.10 2.57 17.96
C ARG A 73 6.74 3.85 18.69
#